data_AF-A0AAD5FX97-F1
#
_entry.id   AF-A0AAD5FX97-F1
#
_cell.length_a   1.000
_cell.length_b   1.000
_cell.length_c   1.000
_cell.angle_alpha   90.00
_cell.angle_beta   90.00
_cell.angle_gamma   90.00
#
_symmetry.space_group_name_H-M   'P 1'
#
loop_
_entity.id
_entity.type
_entity.pdbx_description
1 polymer ?
#
loop_
_entity_poly.entity_id
_entity_poly.type
_entity_poly.pdbx_seq_one_letter_code
_entity_poly.pdbx_strand_id
1 'polypeptide(L)'
;MKASIRLLKHTIKFVGGPHPVPKPHAAGPHPLAPKGVVPGSVGMSSSSSSSSSGSQSRSFHHKSPVEPQNGEFFSRSELPKRFRYPTIKDWEIDQVSSGGADVVF
;
A
#
# COMPACT_ATOMS: atom_id res chain seq x y z
N MET A 1 14.41 51.84 15.82
CA MET A 1 14.07 50.85 16.85
C MET A 1 14.81 49.55 16.55
N LYS A 2 15.70 49.10 17.45
CA LYS A 2 16.52 47.89 17.24
C LYS A 2 15.79 46.70 17.85
N ALA A 3 15.26 45.82 17.01
CA ALA A 3 14.60 44.60 17.47
C ALA A 3 15.64 43.63 18.05
N SER A 4 15.42 43.23 19.30
CA SER A 4 16.23 42.28 20.05
C SER A 4 15.89 40.86 19.60
N ILE A 5 16.79 40.22 18.83
CA ILE A 5 16.67 38.80 18.50
C ILE A 5 17.20 38.00 19.69
N ARG A 6 16.35 37.75 20.68
CA ARG A 6 16.62 36.87 21.83
C ARG A 6 15.66 35.68 21.81
N LEU A 7 15.98 34.69 21.01
CA LEU A 7 15.57 33.28 21.05
C LEU A 7 16.35 32.71 19.85
N LEU A 8 17.24 31.72 19.93
CA LEU A 8 17.07 30.39 20.46
C LEU A 8 18.43 29.91 21.04
N LYS A 9 18.54 29.78 22.37
CA LYS A 9 19.76 29.31 23.04
C LYS A 9 20.03 27.80 22.88
N HIS A 10 19.10 27.04 22.30
CA HIS A 10 19.14 25.56 22.28
C HIS A 10 18.73 24.98 20.92
N THR A 11 19.29 25.49 19.81
CA THR A 11 19.14 24.83 18.50
C THR A 11 20.25 23.80 18.32
N ILE A 12 19.88 22.60 17.89
CA ILE A 12 20.86 21.59 17.45
C ILE A 12 21.57 22.17 16.22
N LYS A 13 22.88 22.39 16.34
CA LYS A 13 23.72 22.81 15.22
C LYS A 13 24.17 21.54 14.49
N PHE A 14 23.81 21.40 13.22
CA PHE A 14 24.42 20.37 12.37
C PHE A 14 25.88 20.76 12.12
N VAL A 15 26.79 20.14 12.88
CA VAL A 15 28.24 20.30 12.71
C VAL A 15 28.69 19.31 11.65
N GLY A 16 29.07 19.85 10.49
CA GLY A 16 29.42 19.07 9.31
C GLY A 16 28.90 19.80 8.07
N GLY A 17 29.79 20.08 7.12
CA GLY A 17 29.35 20.54 5.81
C GLY A 17 28.42 19.52 5.15
N PRO A 18 27.80 19.84 4.00
CA PRO A 18 26.89 18.94 3.31
C PRO A 18 27.54 17.56 3.17
N HIS A 19 26.89 16.54 3.75
CA HIS A 19 27.35 15.16 3.60
C HIS A 19 27.34 14.79 2.11
N PRO A 20 28.34 14.05 1.62
CA PRO A 20 28.37 13.63 0.23
C PRO A 20 27.11 12.82 -0.06
N VAL A 21 26.26 13.34 -0.94
CA VAL A 21 25.08 12.62 -1.41
C VAL A 21 25.60 11.40 -2.16
N PRO A 22 25.24 10.16 -1.76
CA PRO A 22 25.69 8.99 -2.48
C PRO A 22 25.24 9.11 -3.93
N LYS A 23 26.15 8.86 -4.87
CA LYS A 23 25.81 8.86 -6.29
C LYS A 23 24.68 7.84 -6.52
N PRO A 24 23.66 8.17 -7.31
CA PRO A 24 22.61 7.22 -7.63
C PRO A 24 23.28 6.00 -8.28
N HIS A 25 23.19 4.85 -7.62
CA HIS A 25 23.61 3.58 -8.18
C HIS A 25 22.42 2.99 -8.93
N ALA A 26 22.68 2.31 -10.05
CA ALA A 26 21.64 1.53 -10.70
C ALA A 26 21.13 0.49 -9.69
N ALA A 27 19.80 0.36 -9.57
CA ALA A 27 19.19 -0.69 -8.78
C ALA A 27 19.55 -2.04 -9.43
N GLY A 28 20.64 -2.65 -8.94
CA GLY A 28 21.00 -4.00 -9.32
C GLY A 28 19.90 -4.99 -8.91
N PRO A 29 19.93 -6.22 -9.44
CA PRO A 29 18.98 -7.22 -9.03
C PRO A 29 19.10 -7.50 -7.54
N HIS A 30 17.95 -7.63 -6.86
CA HIS A 30 17.93 -7.98 -5.45
C HIS A 30 18.55 -9.38 -5.26
N PRO A 31 19.33 -9.63 -4.19
CA PRO A 31 19.95 -10.95 -3.95
C PRO A 31 18.93 -12.10 -3.83
N LEU A 32 17.69 -11.78 -3.45
CA LEU A 32 16.57 -12.74 -3.41
C LEU A 32 15.67 -12.68 -4.65
N ALA A 33 16.05 -11.94 -5.70
CA ALA A 33 15.29 -11.92 -6.94
C ALA A 33 15.39 -13.29 -7.64
N PRO A 34 14.27 -13.87 -8.08
CA PRO A 34 14.29 -15.08 -8.89
C PRO A 34 15.18 -14.86 -10.11
N LYS A 35 16.26 -15.63 -10.24
CA LYS A 35 17.22 -15.58 -11.35
C LYS A 35 17.91 -14.22 -11.58
N GLY A 36 17.93 -13.33 -10.57
CA GLY A 36 18.64 -12.05 -10.70
C GLY A 36 18.04 -11.08 -11.72
N VAL A 37 16.72 -11.15 -11.93
CA VAL A 37 16.02 -10.28 -12.90
C VAL A 37 15.83 -8.88 -12.32
N VAL A 38 16.09 -7.86 -13.15
CA VAL A 38 15.81 -6.45 -12.84
C VAL A 38 14.43 -6.08 -13.40
N PRO A 39 13.56 -5.38 -12.63
CA PRO A 39 12.27 -4.92 -13.13
C PRO A 39 12.47 -3.99 -14.33
N GLY A 40 11.83 -4.31 -15.46
CA GLY A 40 11.88 -3.53 -16.70
C GLY A 40 12.83 -4.05 -17.80
N SER A 41 13.56 -5.15 -17.58
CA SER A 41 14.34 -5.77 -18.65
C SER A 41 13.41 -6.49 -19.67
N VAL A 42 13.68 -6.28 -20.96
CA VAL A 42 12.88 -6.69 -22.13
C VAL A 42 12.70 -8.21 -22.32
N GLY A 43 13.14 -9.03 -21.36
CA GLY A 43 13.01 -10.49 -21.34
C GLY A 43 11.94 -11.03 -20.37
N MET A 44 11.21 -10.17 -19.66
CA MET A 44 10.14 -10.57 -18.71
C MET A 44 8.85 -11.00 -19.44
N SER A 45 8.96 -11.99 -20.33
CA SER A 45 7.84 -12.47 -21.15
C SER A 45 7.43 -13.91 -20.88
N SER A 46 8.03 -14.63 -19.92
CA SER A 46 7.68 -16.07 -19.81
C SER A 46 7.92 -16.79 -18.48
N SER A 47 8.07 -16.12 -17.33
CA SER A 47 7.97 -16.87 -16.05
C SER A 47 7.40 -16.02 -14.93
N SER A 48 6.07 -16.16 -14.80
CA SER A 48 5.32 -16.30 -13.54
C SER A 48 5.72 -15.42 -12.35
N SER A 49 4.69 -14.70 -11.88
CA SER A 49 4.50 -14.05 -10.57
C SER A 49 4.91 -12.59 -10.43
N SER A 50 3.85 -11.76 -10.40
CA SER A 50 3.68 -10.51 -9.65
C SER A 50 4.61 -9.33 -9.97
N SER A 51 4.14 -8.40 -10.81
CA SER A 51 3.62 -7.09 -10.36
C SER A 51 3.44 -6.14 -11.55
N SER A 52 2.32 -5.41 -11.50
CA SER A 52 1.70 -4.54 -12.49
C SER A 52 2.57 -3.41 -13.08
N SER A 53 2.51 -3.22 -14.40
CA SER A 53 2.00 -1.99 -15.04
C SER A 53 2.17 -2.07 -16.56
N GLY A 54 1.06 -2.06 -17.29
CA GLY A 54 1.07 -2.17 -18.74
C GLY A 54 -0.25 -2.77 -19.22
N SER A 55 -1.20 -1.91 -19.54
CA SER A 55 -2.47 -2.26 -20.17
C SER A 55 -2.19 -2.92 -21.52
N GLN A 56 -2.12 -4.24 -21.51
CA GLN A 56 -2.15 -5.10 -22.69
C GLN A 56 -3.35 -5.99 -22.49
N SER A 57 -4.39 -5.79 -23.30
CA SER A 57 -5.59 -6.62 -23.35
C SER A 57 -5.21 -8.04 -23.81
N ARG A 58 -4.62 -8.81 -22.90
CA ARG A 58 -4.45 -10.25 -23.05
C ARG A 58 -5.75 -10.86 -22.52
N SER A 59 -6.46 -11.59 -23.36
CA SER A 59 -7.62 -12.36 -22.92
C SER A 59 -7.15 -13.42 -21.93
N PHE A 60 -7.31 -13.13 -20.63
CA PHE A 60 -6.95 -14.01 -19.54
C PHE A 60 -7.96 -15.17 -19.52
N HIS A 61 -7.53 -16.33 -20.03
CA HIS A 61 -8.30 -17.55 -19.90
C HIS A 61 -7.87 -18.23 -18.60
N HIS A 62 -8.64 -18.02 -17.54
CA HIS A 62 -8.43 -18.70 -16.27
C HIS A 62 -8.74 -20.19 -16.50
N LYS A 63 -7.75 -21.08 -16.38
CA LYS A 63 -7.92 -22.54 -16.56
C LYS A 63 -8.49 -23.23 -15.33
N SER A 64 -8.65 -22.53 -14.21
CA SER A 64 -9.36 -23.08 -13.05
C SER A 64 -10.86 -23.08 -13.35
N PRO A 65 -11.62 -24.04 -12.78
CA PRO A 65 -13.06 -23.94 -12.71
C PRO A 65 -13.47 -22.56 -12.17
N VAL A 66 -14.48 -21.96 -12.82
CA VAL A 66 -15.09 -20.70 -12.37
C VAL A 66 -16.01 -20.94 -11.16
N GLU A 67 -16.34 -22.19 -10.87
CA GLU A 67 -17.11 -22.58 -9.69
C GLU A 67 -16.18 -22.83 -8.50
N PRO A 68 -16.58 -22.40 -7.29
CA PRO A 68 -15.77 -22.63 -6.10
C PRO A 68 -15.83 -24.11 -5.72
N GLN A 69 -14.72 -24.69 -5.27
CA GLN A 69 -14.72 -26.06 -4.77
C GLN A 69 -15.48 -26.17 -3.44
N ASN A 70 -15.78 -27.40 -3.02
CA ASN A 70 -16.46 -27.65 -1.74
C ASN A 70 -15.70 -27.01 -0.57
N GLY A 71 -16.31 -25.99 0.06
CA GLY A 71 -15.72 -25.23 1.17
C GLY A 71 -15.00 -23.95 0.76
N GLU A 72 -14.87 -23.69 -0.53
CA GLU A 72 -14.44 -22.39 -1.07
C GLU A 72 -15.67 -21.52 -1.34
N PHE A 73 -15.49 -20.21 -1.19
CA PHE A 73 -16.54 -19.23 -1.40
C PHE A 73 -15.93 -18.02 -2.10
N PHE A 74 -16.61 -17.46 -3.10
CA PHE A 74 -16.11 -16.28 -3.81
C PHE A 74 -16.32 -15.01 -3.00
N SER A 75 -17.43 -14.98 -2.26
CA SER A 75 -17.80 -13.84 -1.44
C SER A 75 -17.84 -14.20 0.03
N ARG A 76 -17.41 -13.26 0.88
CA ARG A 76 -17.59 -13.36 2.32
C ARG A 76 -19.06 -13.43 2.73
N SER A 77 -19.98 -12.96 1.88
CA SER A 77 -21.43 -13.09 2.12
C SER A 77 -21.93 -14.53 2.08
N GLU A 78 -21.16 -15.45 1.50
CA GLU A 78 -21.51 -16.87 1.40
C GLU A 78 -20.97 -17.68 2.60
N LEU A 79 -19.93 -17.17 3.28
CA LEU A 79 -19.33 -17.80 4.46
C LEU A 79 -20.31 -17.88 5.65
N PRO A 80 -20.08 -18.73 6.66
CA PRO A 80 -20.85 -18.71 7.91
C PRO A 80 -20.86 -17.34 8.60
N LYS A 81 -21.95 -17.01 9.32
CA LYS A 81 -22.15 -15.69 9.97
C LYS A 81 -20.97 -15.20 10.82
N ARG A 82 -20.21 -16.12 11.43
CA ARG A 82 -19.02 -15.81 12.26
C ARG A 82 -17.87 -15.17 11.48
N PHE A 83 -17.81 -15.37 10.17
CA PHE A 83 -16.76 -14.84 9.29
C PHE A 83 -17.24 -13.66 8.43
N ARG A 84 -18.51 -13.26 8.59
CA ARG A 84 -19.09 -12.09 7.91
C ARG A 84 -18.81 -10.83 8.71
N TYR A 85 -18.85 -9.67 8.04
CA TYR A 85 -18.88 -8.40 8.75
C TYR A 85 -20.20 -8.26 9.52
N PRO A 86 -20.18 -7.69 10.73
CA PRO A 86 -21.41 -7.29 11.40
C PRO A 86 -22.15 -6.25 10.55
N THR A 87 -23.46 -6.33 10.54
CA THR A 87 -24.31 -5.29 9.95
C THR A 87 -24.22 -4.05 10.83
N ILE A 88 -23.87 -2.91 10.22
CA ILE A 88 -23.89 -1.61 10.89
C ILE A 88 -25.33 -1.35 11.34
N LYS A 89 -25.51 -0.95 12.60
CA LYS A 89 -26.84 -0.63 13.15
C LYS A 89 -27.27 0.76 12.70
N ASP A 90 -28.56 1.04 12.64
CA ASP A 90 -29.08 2.34 12.16
C ASP A 90 -28.46 3.54 12.89
N TRP A 91 -28.37 3.48 14.23
CA TRP A 91 -27.74 4.55 15.01
C TRP A 91 -26.23 4.71 14.72
N GLU A 92 -25.54 3.63 14.34
CA GLU A 92 -24.12 3.67 13.99
C GLU A 92 -23.94 4.27 12.58
N ILE A 93 -24.88 3.99 11.66
CA ILE A 93 -24.96 4.67 10.36
C ILE A 93 -25.13 6.17 10.57
N ASP A 94 -26.04 6.58 11.46
CA ASP A 94 -26.26 8.00 11.77
C ASP A 94 -25.00 8.66 12.33
N GLN A 95 -24.27 7.97 13.21
CA GLN A 95 -23.00 8.47 13.78
C GLN A 95 -21.89 8.57 12.73
N VAL A 96 -21.75 7.58 11.84
CA VAL A 96 -20.80 7.66 10.72
C VAL A 96 -21.16 8.80 9.78
N SER A 97 -22.44 8.98 9.50
CA SER A 97 -22.97 10.01 8.59
C SER A 97 -22.85 11.42 9.20
N SER A 98 -23.05 11.56 10.51
CA SER A 98 -22.87 12.83 11.24
C SER A 98 -21.40 13.19 11.47
N GLY A 99 -20.48 12.26 11.19
CA GLY A 99 -19.05 12.44 11.43
C GLY A 99 -18.63 12.21 12.88
N GLY A 100 -19.50 11.60 13.70
CA GLY A 100 -19.21 11.21 15.09
C GLY A 100 -19.01 12.37 16.06
N ALA A 101 -19.30 13.61 15.62
CA ALA A 101 -19.21 14.80 16.44
C ALA A 101 -20.62 15.18 16.92
N ASP A 102 -20.92 14.85 18.17
CA ASP A 102 -22.13 15.32 18.86
C ASP A 102 -21.75 16.48 19.80
N VAL A 103 -22.57 17.54 19.83
CA VAL A 103 -22.31 18.70 20.70
C VAL A 103 -22.91 18.40 22.07
N VAL A 104 -22.06 18.05 23.02
CA VAL A 104 -22.45 17.91 24.43
C VAL A 104 -22.50 19.30 25.05
N PHE A 105 -23.71 19.75 25.43
CA PHE A 105 -23.94 21.00 26.17
C PHE A 105 -23.98 20.75 27.69
#